data_AF-A0A1G0UXQ3-F1
#
_entry.id   AF-A0A1G0UXQ3-F1
#
_cell.length_a   1.000
_cell.length_b   1.000
_cell.length_c   1.000
_cell.angle_alpha   90.00
_cell.angle_beta   90.00
_cell.angle_gamma   90.00
#
_symmetry.space_group_name_H-M   'P 1'
#
loop_
_entity.id
_entity.type
_entity.pdbx_description
1 polymer ?
#
loop_
_entity_poly.entity_id
_entity_poly.type
_entity_poly.pdbx_seq_one_letter_code
_entity_poly.pdbx_strand_id
1 'polypeptide(L)'
;MYKSIAKLLNNNVFLVFVLFQLVPLKLMNAQTVSIEGKVTSSRFPIKQASVTFIDNADTTIKFSALTDNSGNYLIGVITSAESYTNNLPTKFELAQNYPNPFSSSTSIPYQLEKESDVQVTIYDILGRVVRKFNVGQQSVGLYNVLWDGRNNFGQSVASGVYFYRLNADGESQVKKMIFNQNRSGYIPPPYNSSLTKNSFPTITNLPTGQAGKTQNVQGNTFTVRVQNTSTTTPLLIPRELENVFIQNDTTINFSVEYIPVATINFDSLHQYIRGFGAASPWYLPAMTDSEVETAFGTGDGQLGFSILRLTIEPDSNLWYKYLTSAKKAHDMGAIIFASPWNAPPSMTEVVDGQTRVRYDKYDEYAKHLKSYNSYMTANDAPMYAISVQNEPDFANDWTGWTPDEMLTFMKENAPTIGTKVMAPESFQFRRNISDPILNDSVALVHLDIVGGHIWRWFGCLSVG
;
A
#
# COMPACT_ATOMS: atom_id res chain seq x y z
N MET A 1 49.02 -84.75 -31.07
CA MET A 1 50.06 -84.13 -31.91
C MET A 1 50.70 -83.03 -31.06
N TYR A 2 51.96 -83.23 -30.62
CA TYR A 2 52.88 -82.36 -29.84
C TYR A 2 52.35 -81.73 -28.51
N LYS A 3 52.69 -82.22 -27.30
CA LYS A 3 53.99 -82.18 -26.55
C LYS A 3 54.68 -80.79 -26.54
N SER A 4 54.60 -80.08 -25.40
CA SER A 4 55.71 -79.96 -24.42
C SER A 4 55.21 -79.26 -23.13
N ILE A 5 55.17 -79.95 -21.97
CA ILE A 5 56.24 -80.02 -20.93
C ILE A 5 56.35 -78.68 -20.17
N ALA A 6 55.68 -78.51 -19.02
CA ALA A 6 56.08 -78.92 -17.66
C ALA A 6 57.02 -77.92 -16.94
N LYS A 7 56.51 -77.34 -15.84
CA LYS A 7 57.17 -76.97 -14.58
C LYS A 7 56.09 -76.27 -13.72
N LEU A 8 55.84 -76.57 -12.45
CA LEU A 8 56.47 -77.46 -11.49
C LEU A 8 55.45 -77.62 -10.34
N LEU A 9 55.40 -78.81 -9.75
CA LEU A 9 54.73 -79.10 -8.49
C LEU A 9 55.32 -78.28 -7.34
N ASN A 10 54.49 -77.69 -6.48
CA ASN A 10 54.41 -78.05 -5.06
C ASN A 10 53.40 -77.18 -4.30
N ASN A 11 52.39 -77.85 -3.74
CA ASN A 11 52.04 -77.85 -2.30
C ASN A 11 51.87 -76.46 -1.63
N ASN A 12 50.73 -76.05 -1.09
CA ASN A 12 49.75 -76.81 -0.32
C ASN A 12 48.51 -75.91 -0.05
N VAL A 13 47.45 -76.59 0.43
CA VAL A 13 46.35 -76.09 1.28
C VAL A 13 45.10 -75.60 0.56
N PHE A 14 44.05 -76.44 0.66
CA PHE A 14 42.65 -76.08 0.55
C PHE A 14 42.33 -74.86 1.43
N LEU A 15 41.87 -73.75 0.82
CA LEU A 15 41.19 -72.69 1.54
C LEU A 15 39.87 -72.35 0.83
N VAL A 16 38.79 -72.58 1.58
CA VAL A 16 37.41 -72.10 1.45
C VAL A 16 37.17 -71.04 0.35
N PHE A 17 36.33 -71.37 -0.63
CA PHE A 17 35.68 -70.37 -1.49
C PHE A 17 34.74 -69.52 -0.62
N VAL A 18 35.21 -68.34 -0.21
CA VAL A 18 34.34 -67.29 0.34
C VAL A 18 33.59 -66.67 -0.85
N LEU A 19 32.30 -66.98 -0.91
CA LEU A 19 31.33 -66.29 -1.76
C LEU A 19 31.27 -64.83 -1.28
N PHE A 20 31.92 -63.90 -1.99
CA PHE A 20 31.68 -62.48 -1.79
C PHE A 20 30.23 -62.20 -2.23
N GLN A 21 29.31 -62.15 -1.25
CA GLN A 21 28.03 -61.50 -1.47
C GLN A 21 28.29 -60.02 -1.75
N LEU A 22 28.04 -59.61 -2.99
CA LEU A 22 27.80 -58.23 -3.36
C LEU A 22 26.69 -57.69 -2.45
N VAL A 23 27.07 -56.92 -1.43
CA VAL A 23 26.14 -56.06 -0.71
C VAL A 23 25.68 -55.01 -1.71
N PRO A 24 24.38 -54.87 -2.01
CA PRO A 24 23.93 -53.76 -2.85
C PRO A 24 24.24 -52.46 -2.10
N LEU A 25 24.98 -51.55 -2.73
CA LEU A 25 25.08 -50.16 -2.28
C LEU A 25 23.65 -49.66 -2.07
N LYS A 26 23.28 -49.41 -0.82
CA LYS A 26 22.08 -48.63 -0.49
C LYS A 26 22.33 -47.23 -1.04
N LEU A 27 21.71 -46.90 -2.17
CA LEU A 27 21.51 -45.52 -2.58
C LEU A 27 20.74 -44.84 -1.44
N MET A 28 21.45 -44.12 -0.57
CA MET A 28 20.82 -43.21 0.38
C MET A 28 20.27 -42.04 -0.42
N ASN A 29 18.95 -41.96 -0.50
CA ASN A 29 18.27 -40.83 -1.12
C ASN A 29 18.52 -39.59 -0.26
N ALA A 30 19.04 -38.52 -0.84
CA ALA A 30 19.09 -37.22 -0.19
C ALA A 30 17.67 -36.82 0.22
N GLN A 31 17.42 -36.70 1.53
CA GLN A 31 16.12 -36.30 2.04
C GLN A 31 16.07 -34.77 2.12
N THR A 32 15.06 -34.18 1.47
CA THR A 32 14.76 -32.74 1.61
C THR A 32 13.76 -32.58 2.75
N VAL A 33 14.09 -31.70 3.68
CA VAL A 33 13.23 -31.24 4.77
C VAL A 33 12.62 -29.90 4.38
N SER A 34 11.30 -29.79 4.51
CA SER A 34 10.56 -28.56 4.23
C SER A 34 10.42 -27.71 5.47
N ILE A 35 10.85 -26.46 5.40
CA ILE A 35 10.64 -25.45 6.44
C ILE A 35 9.66 -24.41 5.90
N GLU A 36 8.52 -24.27 6.56
CA GLU A 36 7.53 -23.27 6.20
C GLU A 36 7.25 -22.30 7.35
N GLY A 37 6.58 -21.21 7.05
CA GLY A 37 6.09 -20.32 8.09
C GLY A 37 5.67 -18.98 7.56
N LYS A 38 5.44 -18.05 8.47
CA LYS A 38 4.92 -16.71 8.16
C LYS A 38 5.72 -15.63 8.87
N VAL A 39 6.03 -14.55 8.16
CA VAL A 39 6.61 -13.32 8.71
C VAL A 39 5.51 -12.26 8.81
N THR A 40 5.22 -11.81 10.02
CA THR A 40 4.17 -10.84 10.32
C THR A 40 4.68 -9.72 11.19
N SER A 41 4.10 -8.53 11.02
CA SER A 41 4.02 -7.49 12.04
C SER A 41 2.69 -7.65 12.79
N SER A 42 2.56 -6.99 13.95
CA SER A 42 1.32 -6.99 14.77
C SER A 42 0.06 -6.55 14.01
N ARG A 43 0.20 -5.90 12.84
CA ARG A 43 -0.92 -5.42 12.03
C ARG A 43 -1.00 -6.01 10.62
N PHE A 44 0.10 -6.49 10.05
CA PHE A 44 0.16 -6.84 8.62
C PHE A 44 1.14 -7.98 8.33
N PRO A 45 0.91 -8.78 7.28
CA PRO A 45 1.94 -9.66 6.73
C PRO A 45 3.10 -8.84 6.15
N ILE A 46 4.32 -9.32 6.30
CA ILE A 46 5.49 -8.70 5.66
C ILE A 46 5.75 -9.38 4.33
N LYS A 47 5.64 -8.63 3.23
CA LYS A 47 5.75 -9.15 1.86
C LYS A 47 7.16 -8.98 1.33
N GLN A 48 7.62 -9.92 0.51
CA GLN A 48 8.95 -9.86 -0.15
C GLN A 48 10.12 -9.69 0.82
N ALA A 49 10.00 -10.15 2.07
CA ALA A 49 11.12 -10.25 2.99
C ALA A 49 11.93 -11.52 2.69
N SER A 50 13.25 -11.43 2.82
CA SER A 50 14.12 -12.61 2.71
C SER A 50 14.17 -13.34 4.04
N VAL A 51 13.91 -14.65 4.02
CA VAL A 51 14.17 -15.57 5.13
C VAL A 51 15.32 -16.48 4.70
N THR A 52 16.46 -16.43 5.39
CA THR A 52 17.70 -17.13 5.01
C THR A 52 18.20 -17.99 6.15
N PHE A 53 18.35 -19.29 5.91
CA PHE A 53 18.97 -20.26 6.81
C PHE A 53 20.42 -20.44 6.37
N ILE A 54 21.36 -20.20 7.27
CA ILE A 54 22.80 -20.31 7.05
C ILE A 54 23.29 -21.48 7.88
N ASP A 55 23.91 -22.48 7.28
CA ASP A 55 24.43 -23.63 8.02
C ASP A 55 25.58 -23.19 8.94
N ASN A 56 25.51 -23.56 10.22
CA ASN A 56 26.50 -23.15 11.21
C ASN A 56 27.83 -23.91 11.07
N ALA A 57 27.84 -25.09 10.47
CA ALA A 57 29.06 -25.86 10.22
C ALA A 57 29.76 -25.38 8.93
N ASP A 58 28.98 -24.96 7.93
CA ASP A 58 29.49 -24.37 6.69
C ASP A 58 28.65 -23.17 6.24
N THR A 59 29.12 -21.96 6.58
CA THR A 59 28.40 -20.71 6.28
C THR A 59 28.25 -20.39 4.79
N THR A 60 28.89 -21.15 3.89
CA THR A 60 28.68 -21.05 2.44
C THR A 60 27.37 -21.70 2.01
N ILE A 61 26.85 -22.65 2.81
CA ILE A 61 25.57 -23.31 2.58
C ILE A 61 24.44 -22.43 3.11
N LYS A 62 23.61 -21.92 2.20
CA LYS A 62 22.49 -21.03 2.53
C LYS A 62 21.22 -21.47 1.80
N PHE A 63 20.10 -21.39 2.50
CA PHE A 63 18.77 -21.66 1.95
C PHE A 63 17.88 -20.44 2.18
N SER A 64 17.34 -19.85 1.11
CA SER A 64 16.57 -18.62 1.20
C SER A 64 15.21 -18.72 0.52
N ALA A 65 14.21 -18.05 1.07
CA ALA A 65 12.94 -17.80 0.41
C ALA A 65 12.46 -16.36 0.63
N LEU A 66 11.68 -15.87 -0.32
CA LEU A 66 10.95 -14.61 -0.17
C LEU A 66 9.56 -14.88 0.37
N THR A 67 9.08 -13.99 1.24
CA THR A 67 7.70 -14.04 1.71
C THR A 67 6.71 -13.61 0.62
N ASP A 68 5.57 -14.30 0.55
CA ASP A 68 4.48 -13.98 -0.36
C ASP A 68 3.64 -12.76 0.10
N ASN A 69 2.54 -12.46 -0.61
CA ASN A 69 1.63 -11.36 -0.26
C ASN A 69 0.92 -11.52 1.09
N SER A 70 0.89 -12.75 1.60
CA SER A 70 0.34 -13.13 2.91
C SER A 70 1.43 -13.33 3.96
N GLY A 71 2.69 -13.03 3.63
CA GLY A 71 3.84 -13.16 4.53
C GLY A 71 4.39 -14.58 4.65
N ASN A 72 3.87 -15.54 3.90
CA ASN A 72 4.28 -16.94 4.03
C ASN A 72 5.58 -17.20 3.25
N TYR A 73 6.42 -18.10 3.75
CA TYR A 73 7.60 -18.60 3.07
C TYR A 73 7.67 -20.13 3.17
N LEU A 74 8.40 -20.75 2.24
CA LEU A 74 8.66 -22.18 2.21
C LEU A 74 10.08 -22.41 1.65
N ILE A 75 10.90 -23.14 2.40
CA ILE A 75 12.31 -23.42 2.12
C ILE A 75 12.51 -24.93 2.14
N GLY A 76 13.22 -25.47 1.15
CA GLY A 76 13.70 -26.85 1.17
C GLY A 76 15.17 -26.90 1.60
N VAL A 77 15.45 -27.58 2.71
CA VAL A 77 16.80 -27.85 3.22
C VAL A 77 17.16 -29.31 2.96
N ILE A 78 18.30 -29.57 2.34
CA ILE A 78 18.75 -30.95 2.08
C ILE A 78 19.55 -31.40 3.31
N THR A 79 19.07 -32.43 4.02
CA THR A 79 19.64 -32.83 5.33
C THR A 79 20.58 -34.04 5.29
N SER A 80 20.94 -34.57 4.12
CA SER A 80 22.09 -35.48 4.00
C SER A 80 22.52 -35.76 2.55
N ALA A 81 23.78 -35.45 2.26
CA ALA A 81 24.70 -36.29 1.49
C ALA A 81 26.10 -35.93 2.02
N GLU A 82 27.00 -36.91 2.10
CA GLU A 82 28.34 -36.83 2.69
C GLU A 82 29.07 -35.50 2.44
N SER A 83 29.81 -35.06 3.45
CA SER A 83 30.70 -33.90 3.50
C SER A 83 31.15 -33.44 2.10
N TYR A 84 30.60 -32.31 1.63
CA TYR A 84 31.18 -31.59 0.49
C TYR A 84 32.57 -31.14 0.90
N THR A 85 33.58 -31.91 0.52
CA THR A 85 34.97 -31.52 0.61
C THR A 85 35.19 -30.33 -0.32
N ASN A 86 35.24 -29.11 0.24
CA ASN A 86 36.00 -27.94 -0.23
C ASN A 86 35.99 -27.56 -1.73
N ASN A 87 35.00 -27.97 -2.50
CA ASN A 87 34.88 -27.54 -3.89
C ASN A 87 33.72 -26.57 -4.00
N LEU A 88 34.02 -25.28 -3.86
CA LEU A 88 33.14 -24.21 -4.32
C LEU A 88 32.68 -24.55 -5.74
N PRO A 89 31.41 -24.30 -6.10
CA PRO A 89 30.93 -24.52 -7.46
C PRO A 89 31.85 -23.81 -8.46
N THR A 90 32.42 -24.56 -9.39
CA THR A 90 33.34 -24.01 -10.41
C THR A 90 32.63 -23.61 -11.70
N LYS A 91 31.30 -23.73 -11.74
CA LYS A 91 30.48 -23.41 -12.91
C LYS A 91 29.17 -22.73 -12.53
N PHE A 92 28.72 -21.77 -13.33
CA PHE A 92 27.34 -21.30 -13.36
C PHE A 92 26.43 -22.38 -13.96
N GLU A 93 25.46 -22.87 -13.19
CA GLU A 93 24.54 -23.91 -13.67
C GLU A 93 23.14 -23.76 -13.07
N LEU A 94 22.14 -23.81 -13.93
CA LEU A 94 20.74 -24.00 -13.60
C LEU A 94 20.43 -25.49 -13.69
N ALA A 95 20.00 -26.11 -12.59
CA ALA A 95 19.66 -27.53 -12.57
C ALA A 95 18.21 -27.79 -13.03
N GLN A 96 17.92 -29.05 -13.36
CA GLN A 96 16.56 -29.47 -13.64
C GLN A 96 15.70 -29.33 -12.37
N ASN A 97 14.52 -28.73 -12.48
CA ASN A 97 13.61 -28.59 -11.36
C ASN A 97 13.14 -29.97 -10.89
N TYR A 98 12.93 -30.12 -9.57
CA TYR A 98 12.46 -31.36 -8.98
C TYR A 98 11.41 -31.10 -7.88
N PRO A 99 10.26 -31.81 -7.90
CA PRO A 99 9.85 -32.79 -8.91
C PRO A 99 9.50 -32.16 -10.27
N ASN A 100 9.59 -32.93 -11.35
CA ASN A 100 9.12 -32.58 -12.69
C ASN A 100 8.61 -33.84 -13.42
N PRO A 101 7.29 -33.99 -13.71
CA PRO A 101 6.22 -33.03 -13.44
C PRO A 101 5.95 -32.83 -11.94
N PHE A 102 5.34 -31.70 -11.58
CA PHE A 102 4.91 -31.39 -10.21
C PHE A 102 3.46 -30.90 -10.17
N SER A 103 2.79 -31.02 -9.01
CA SER A 103 1.37 -30.67 -8.85
C SER A 103 1.07 -29.67 -7.73
N SER A 104 2.04 -29.43 -6.85
CA SER A 104 1.97 -28.44 -5.76
C SER A 104 3.11 -27.42 -5.89
N SER A 105 4.34 -27.85 -5.66
CA SER A 105 5.55 -27.03 -5.77
C SER A 105 6.71 -27.81 -6.38
N THR A 106 7.70 -27.08 -6.88
CA THR A 106 8.95 -27.62 -7.40
C THR A 106 10.12 -26.75 -6.97
N SER A 107 11.24 -27.38 -6.64
CA SER A 107 12.50 -26.69 -6.39
C SER A 107 13.22 -26.48 -7.71
N ILE A 108 13.77 -25.28 -7.91
CA ILE A 108 14.61 -24.88 -9.05
C ILE A 108 16.02 -24.65 -8.50
N PRO A 109 16.90 -25.67 -8.48
CA PRO A 109 18.25 -25.52 -7.97
C PRO A 109 19.13 -24.79 -8.98
N TYR A 110 20.05 -23.98 -8.49
CA TYR A 110 21.08 -23.35 -9.29
C TYR A 110 22.36 -23.18 -8.49
N GLN A 111 23.47 -22.98 -9.18
CA GLN A 111 24.77 -22.75 -8.57
C GLN A 111 25.47 -21.57 -9.23
N LEU A 112 26.20 -20.83 -8.40
CA LEU A 112 26.98 -19.67 -8.77
C LEU A 112 28.46 -19.96 -8.49
N GLU A 113 29.31 -19.70 -9.48
CA GLU A 113 30.77 -19.81 -9.35
C GLU A 113 31.43 -18.55 -8.76
N LYS A 114 30.68 -17.45 -8.67
CA LYS A 114 31.11 -16.15 -8.15
C LYS A 114 29.91 -15.41 -7.57
N GLU A 115 30.17 -14.33 -6.85
CA GLU A 115 29.12 -13.42 -6.40
C GLU A 115 28.39 -12.79 -7.61
N SER A 116 27.06 -12.77 -7.59
CA SER A 116 26.24 -12.25 -8.70
C SER A 116 24.85 -11.78 -8.28
N ASP A 117 24.30 -10.79 -8.99
CA ASP A 117 22.90 -10.36 -8.85
C ASP A 117 21.96 -11.33 -9.58
N VAL A 118 21.16 -12.07 -8.81
CA VAL A 118 20.38 -13.20 -9.32
C VAL A 118 18.92 -12.86 -9.53
N GLN A 119 18.41 -13.26 -10.69
CA GLN A 119 16.98 -13.27 -11.02
C GLN A 119 16.58 -14.61 -11.61
N VAL A 120 15.50 -15.20 -11.07
CA VAL A 120 14.84 -16.36 -11.68
C VAL A 120 13.49 -15.92 -12.25
N THR A 121 13.26 -16.16 -13.53
CA THR A 121 11.98 -15.78 -14.19
C THR A 121 11.33 -17.00 -14.82
N ILE A 122 10.04 -17.15 -14.59
CA ILE A 122 9.20 -18.21 -15.13
C ILE A 122 8.35 -17.65 -16.26
N TYR A 123 8.27 -18.38 -17.35
CA TYR A 123 7.57 -18.05 -18.57
C TYR A 123 6.59 -19.16 -18.94
N ASP A 124 5.48 -18.78 -19.57
CA ASP A 124 4.62 -19.74 -20.27
C ASP A 124 5.16 -20.09 -21.67
N ILE A 125 4.45 -20.97 -22.38
CA ILE A 125 4.83 -21.39 -23.74
C ILE A 125 4.84 -20.26 -24.79
N LEU A 126 4.18 -19.14 -24.50
CA LEU A 126 4.15 -17.97 -25.37
C LEU A 126 5.27 -16.98 -25.02
N GLY A 127 6.11 -17.31 -24.05
CA GLY A 127 7.20 -16.44 -23.57
C GLY A 127 6.72 -15.30 -22.67
N ARG A 128 5.48 -15.33 -22.17
CA ARG A 128 4.97 -14.31 -21.25
C ARG A 128 5.49 -14.60 -19.84
N VAL A 129 5.88 -13.55 -19.12
CA VAL A 129 6.35 -13.68 -17.73
C VAL A 129 5.17 -14.09 -16.84
N VAL A 130 5.34 -15.22 -16.17
CA VAL A 130 4.39 -15.78 -15.20
C VAL A 130 4.75 -15.36 -13.79
N ARG A 131 6.01 -15.57 -13.40
CA ARG A 131 6.52 -15.22 -12.08
C ARG A 131 7.97 -14.77 -12.18
N LYS A 132 8.36 -13.76 -11.41
CA LYS A 132 9.74 -13.28 -11.34
C LYS A 132 10.18 -13.26 -9.88
N PHE A 133 11.32 -13.88 -9.61
CA PHE A 133 12.02 -13.87 -8.33
C PHE A 133 13.25 -12.99 -8.49
N ASN A 134 13.19 -11.76 -7.96
CA ASN A 134 14.35 -10.87 -7.88
C ASN A 134 15.12 -11.22 -6.60
N VAL A 135 16.03 -12.19 -6.69
CA VAL A 135 16.75 -12.72 -5.53
C VAL A 135 17.76 -11.69 -5.01
N GLY A 136 18.37 -10.93 -5.91
CA GLY A 136 19.39 -9.94 -5.54
C GLY A 136 20.79 -10.55 -5.52
N GLN A 137 21.74 -9.82 -4.94
CA GLN A 137 23.13 -10.28 -4.79
C GLN A 137 23.22 -11.58 -3.97
N GLN A 138 23.93 -12.56 -4.51
CA GLN A 138 24.21 -13.87 -3.90
C GLN A 138 25.69 -14.19 -4.07
N SER A 139 26.35 -14.73 -3.03
CA SER A 139 27.76 -15.14 -3.09
C SER A 139 27.96 -16.42 -3.95
N VAL A 140 29.20 -16.88 -4.09
CA VAL A 140 29.49 -18.23 -4.62
C VAL A 140 28.78 -19.30 -3.78
N GLY A 141 28.11 -20.26 -4.42
CA GLY A 141 27.38 -21.29 -3.67
C GLY A 141 26.29 -22.03 -4.46
N LEU A 142 25.66 -22.99 -3.78
CA LEU A 142 24.50 -23.74 -4.25
C LEU A 142 23.23 -23.11 -3.68
N TYR A 143 22.22 -22.94 -4.51
CA TYR A 143 20.99 -22.23 -4.18
C TYR A 143 19.77 -22.95 -4.77
N ASN A 144 18.58 -22.57 -4.31
CA ASN A 144 17.34 -22.97 -4.94
C ASN A 144 16.28 -21.88 -4.84
N VAL A 145 15.37 -21.87 -5.82
CA VAL A 145 14.12 -21.11 -5.77
C VAL A 145 12.97 -22.09 -5.83
N LEU A 146 12.00 -21.96 -4.93
CA LEU A 146 10.79 -22.76 -4.98
C LEU A 146 9.70 -22.06 -5.81
N TRP A 147 9.07 -22.80 -6.72
CA TRP A 147 7.85 -22.35 -7.39
C TRP A 147 6.66 -23.21 -7.03
N ASP A 148 5.54 -22.57 -6.69
CA ASP A 148 4.29 -23.13 -6.17
C ASP A 148 3.16 -23.18 -7.23
N GLY A 149 3.49 -22.99 -8.51
CA GLY A 149 2.49 -22.91 -9.57
C GLY A 149 1.61 -21.66 -9.51
N ARG A 150 2.06 -20.55 -8.91
CA ARG A 150 1.36 -19.25 -8.93
C ARG A 150 2.09 -18.19 -9.74
N ASN A 151 1.35 -17.19 -10.23
CA ASN A 151 1.89 -16.01 -10.91
C ASN A 151 2.30 -14.90 -9.92
N ASN A 152 2.82 -13.77 -10.42
CA ASN A 152 3.19 -12.60 -9.61
C ASN A 152 2.04 -12.00 -8.76
N PHE A 153 0.79 -12.25 -9.14
CA PHE A 153 -0.39 -11.80 -8.40
C PHE A 153 -0.85 -12.83 -7.35
N GLY A 154 -0.13 -13.94 -7.18
CA GLY A 154 -0.47 -15.01 -6.25
C GLY A 154 -1.59 -15.94 -6.74
N GLN A 155 -2.01 -15.82 -8.00
CA GLN A 155 -3.05 -16.65 -8.59
C GLN A 155 -2.44 -17.94 -9.15
N SER A 156 -3.09 -19.09 -8.94
CA SER A 156 -2.65 -20.35 -9.54
C SER A 156 -2.68 -20.29 -11.06
N VAL A 157 -1.64 -20.82 -11.70
CA VAL A 157 -1.56 -20.91 -13.16
C VAL A 157 -2.16 -22.22 -13.65
N ALA A 158 -2.46 -22.30 -14.96
CA ALA A 158 -3.01 -23.50 -15.55
C ALA A 158 -1.98 -24.65 -15.59
N SER A 159 -2.44 -25.91 -15.59
CA SER A 159 -1.56 -27.03 -15.96
C SER A 159 -0.93 -26.80 -17.33
N GLY A 160 0.34 -27.14 -17.49
CA GLY A 160 1.02 -26.97 -18.77
C GLY A 160 2.54 -27.00 -18.68
N VAL A 161 3.16 -26.73 -19.82
CA VAL A 161 4.61 -26.57 -19.94
C VAL A 161 5.00 -25.14 -19.61
N TYR A 162 6.05 -24.98 -18.83
CA TYR A 162 6.63 -23.69 -18.48
C TYR A 162 8.14 -23.73 -18.69
N PHE A 163 8.73 -22.56 -18.85
CA PHE A 163 10.17 -22.37 -18.93
C PHE A 163 10.62 -21.52 -17.77
N TYR A 164 11.78 -21.82 -17.20
CA TYR A 164 12.39 -20.99 -16.17
C TYR A 164 13.80 -20.62 -16.59
N ARG A 165 14.13 -19.33 -16.40
CA ARG A 165 15.41 -18.73 -16.73
C ARG A 165 16.08 -18.25 -15.46
N LEU A 166 17.31 -18.69 -15.25
CA LEU A 166 18.24 -18.07 -14.32
C LEU A 166 19.01 -16.99 -15.06
N ASN A 167 19.11 -15.81 -14.47
CA ASN A 167 20.01 -14.75 -14.89
C ASN A 167 20.88 -14.34 -13.70
N ALA A 168 22.18 -14.26 -13.91
CA ALA A 168 23.16 -13.80 -12.93
C ALA A 168 24.19 -12.92 -13.64
N ASP A 169 24.23 -11.63 -13.33
CA ASP A 169 25.16 -10.65 -13.93
C ASP A 169 25.29 -10.73 -15.47
N GLY A 170 24.18 -10.96 -16.16
CA GLY A 170 24.13 -11.05 -17.62
C GLY A 170 24.35 -12.45 -18.20
N GLU A 171 24.84 -13.42 -17.44
CA GLU A 171 24.82 -14.83 -17.84
C GLU A 171 23.41 -15.41 -17.66
N SER A 172 22.97 -16.29 -18.56
CA SER A 172 21.65 -16.91 -18.41
C SER A 172 21.55 -18.35 -18.92
N GLN A 173 20.77 -19.15 -18.22
CA GLN A 173 20.41 -20.51 -18.61
C GLN A 173 18.90 -20.70 -18.49
N VAL A 174 18.32 -21.51 -19.38
CA VAL A 174 16.88 -21.81 -19.45
C VAL A 174 16.66 -23.30 -19.39
N LYS A 175 15.64 -23.72 -18.63
CA LYS A 175 15.16 -25.10 -18.61
C LYS A 175 13.63 -25.16 -18.64
N LYS A 176 13.11 -26.34 -18.94
CA LYS A 176 11.68 -26.64 -19.09
C LYS A 176 11.16 -27.38 -17.87
N MET A 177 9.94 -27.07 -17.46
CA MET A 177 9.19 -27.78 -16.42
C MET A 177 7.75 -28.06 -16.84
N ILE A 178 7.11 -29.03 -16.19
CA ILE A 178 5.73 -29.45 -16.43
C ILE A 178 4.96 -29.33 -15.12
N PHE A 179 3.93 -28.49 -15.11
CA PHE A 179 3.03 -28.31 -13.97
C PHE A 179 1.68 -28.97 -14.23
N ASN A 180 1.21 -29.78 -13.29
CA ASN A 180 -0.07 -30.48 -13.34
C ASN A 180 -0.93 -30.03 -12.16
N GLN A 181 -1.77 -29.01 -12.35
CA GLN A 181 -2.74 -28.59 -11.34
C GLN A 181 -3.69 -29.76 -11.02
N ASN A 182 -3.69 -30.20 -9.77
CA ASN A 182 -4.69 -31.16 -9.28
C ASN A 182 -6.08 -30.51 -9.30
N ARG A 183 -6.84 -30.73 -10.36
CA ARG A 183 -8.29 -30.46 -10.36
C ARG A 183 -9.03 -31.58 -9.64
N SER A 184 -8.92 -31.62 -8.32
CA SER A 184 -9.96 -32.24 -7.49
C SER A 184 -10.75 -31.11 -6.84
N GLY A 185 -12.05 -31.07 -7.06
CA GLY A 185 -12.96 -29.95 -6.77
C GLY A 185 -13.14 -29.65 -5.29
N TYR A 186 -12.11 -29.11 -4.64
CA TYR A 186 -12.22 -28.52 -3.30
C TYR A 186 -12.40 -27.00 -3.43
N ILE A 187 -13.66 -26.56 -3.32
CA ILE A 187 -13.98 -25.18 -2.97
C ILE A 187 -13.75 -25.08 -1.46
N PRO A 188 -12.76 -24.31 -0.96
CA PRO A 188 -12.68 -24.09 0.48
C PRO A 188 -13.95 -23.32 0.90
N PRO A 189 -14.63 -23.74 1.98
CA PRO A 189 -15.83 -23.04 2.44
C PRO A 189 -15.48 -21.59 2.83
N PRO A 190 -16.46 -20.67 2.77
CA PRO A 190 -16.27 -19.32 3.29
C PRO A 190 -15.77 -19.41 4.74
N TYR A 191 -14.78 -18.58 5.04
CA TYR A 191 -14.10 -18.53 6.33
C TYR A 191 -15.13 -18.22 7.43
N ASN A 192 -15.68 -19.28 8.05
CA ASN A 192 -16.50 -19.16 9.23
C ASN A 192 -15.56 -19.07 10.43
N SER A 193 -15.55 -17.90 11.05
CA SER A 193 -14.97 -17.66 12.35
C SER A 193 -15.78 -18.40 13.43
N SER A 194 -15.50 -19.68 13.64
CA SER A 194 -15.83 -20.36 14.91
C SER A 194 -15.25 -21.79 14.96
N LEU A 195 -14.80 -22.16 16.17
CA LEU A 195 -14.28 -23.47 16.61
C LEU A 195 -12.81 -23.73 16.24
N THR A 196 -11.89 -24.10 17.13
CA THR A 196 -11.91 -24.41 18.57
C THR A 196 -10.45 -24.42 19.02
N LYS A 197 -10.21 -24.02 20.28
CA LYS A 197 -9.02 -24.34 21.07
C LYS A 197 -8.52 -25.76 20.76
N ASN A 198 -7.38 -25.89 20.10
CA ASN A 198 -6.47 -27.01 20.31
C ASN A 198 -5.11 -26.42 20.62
N SER A 199 -4.86 -26.36 21.92
CA SER A 199 -3.58 -26.06 22.56
C SER A 199 -2.52 -27.05 22.08
N PHE A 200 -1.51 -26.54 21.38
CA PHE A 200 -0.21 -27.18 21.23
C PHE A 200 0.86 -26.18 21.68
N PRO A 201 1.96 -26.66 22.29
CA PRO A 201 2.75 -25.87 23.22
C PRO A 201 3.43 -24.69 22.52
N THR A 202 3.11 -23.50 23.01
CA THR A 202 3.89 -22.30 22.78
C THR A 202 5.28 -22.53 23.37
N ILE A 203 6.33 -22.57 22.54
CA ILE A 203 7.70 -22.38 23.04
C ILE A 203 7.84 -20.88 23.32
N THR A 204 7.34 -20.47 24.49
CA THR A 204 7.68 -19.20 25.12
C THR A 204 8.94 -19.39 25.94
N ASN A 205 9.92 -18.52 25.69
CA ASN A 205 11.13 -18.27 26.49
C ASN A 205 12.15 -19.41 26.54
N LEU A 206 13.24 -19.27 25.80
CA LEU A 206 14.54 -19.72 26.31
C LEU A 206 15.12 -18.57 27.16
N PRO A 207 15.36 -18.75 28.47
CA PRO A 207 16.11 -17.80 29.26
C PRO A 207 17.55 -17.74 28.74
N THR A 208 18.10 -16.54 28.68
CA THR A 208 19.53 -16.30 28.56
C THR A 208 20.27 -17.03 29.70
N GLY A 209 21.13 -17.98 29.33
CA GLY A 209 22.12 -18.61 30.20
C GLY A 209 21.73 -19.99 30.73
N GLN A 210 22.23 -21.04 30.09
CA GLN A 210 23.06 -22.08 30.73
C GLN A 210 23.57 -23.07 29.67
N ALA A 211 24.89 -23.18 29.58
CA ALA A 211 25.58 -24.19 28.80
C ALA A 211 25.34 -25.57 29.44
N GLY A 212 24.38 -26.32 28.90
CA GLY A 212 24.10 -27.71 29.27
C GLY A 212 24.55 -28.64 28.15
N LYS A 213 25.59 -29.45 28.41
CA LYS A 213 26.04 -30.53 27.53
C LYS A 213 24.87 -31.38 27.06
N THR A 214 24.61 -31.40 25.75
CA THR A 214 23.74 -32.40 25.11
C THR A 214 24.44 -32.97 23.88
N GLN A 215 24.24 -34.26 23.73
CA GLN A 215 25.03 -35.17 22.91
C GLN A 215 24.82 -34.93 21.41
N ASN A 216 25.91 -35.09 20.65
CA ASN A 216 25.90 -35.12 19.19
C ASN A 216 24.93 -36.19 18.66
N VAL A 217 23.85 -35.75 18.02
CA VAL A 217 23.04 -36.57 17.12
C VAL A 217 22.71 -35.70 15.91
N GLN A 218 23.16 -36.15 14.73
CA GLN A 218 23.19 -35.40 13.46
C GLN A 218 21.83 -34.74 13.12
N GLY A 219 21.86 -33.41 13.05
CA GLY A 219 20.88 -32.51 12.46
C GLY A 219 21.59 -31.16 12.33
N ASN A 220 21.57 -30.54 11.14
CA ASN A 220 22.32 -29.29 10.94
C ASN A 220 21.69 -28.17 11.78
N THR A 221 22.53 -27.38 12.46
CA THR A 221 22.10 -26.16 13.14
C THR A 221 22.26 -24.99 12.18
N PHE A 222 21.30 -24.06 12.20
CA PHE A 222 21.25 -22.93 11.29
C PHE A 222 21.17 -21.60 12.04
N THR A 223 21.82 -20.60 11.48
CA THR A 223 21.55 -19.19 11.77
C THR A 223 20.50 -18.68 10.79
N VAL A 224 19.37 -18.19 11.28
CA VAL A 224 18.23 -17.77 10.47
C VAL A 224 18.09 -16.26 10.48
N ARG A 225 18.15 -15.63 9.32
CA ARG A 225 18.01 -14.19 9.12
C ARG A 225 16.73 -13.85 8.40
N VAL A 226 15.99 -12.87 8.92
CA VAL A 226 14.84 -12.24 8.26
C VAL A 226 15.22 -10.79 7.93
N GLN A 227 15.27 -10.44 6.65
CA GLN A 227 15.84 -9.17 6.17
C GLN A 227 14.96 -8.50 5.11
N ASN A 228 15.12 -7.18 4.95
CA ASN A 228 14.54 -6.44 3.84
C ASN A 228 15.24 -6.78 2.51
N THR A 229 14.45 -6.85 1.45
CA THR A 229 14.87 -6.71 0.05
C THR A 229 14.52 -5.30 -0.42
N SER A 230 14.89 -4.96 -1.66
CA SER A 230 14.50 -3.69 -2.31
C SER A 230 12.98 -3.54 -2.49
N THR A 231 12.20 -4.61 -2.29
CA THR A 231 10.73 -4.61 -2.47
C THR A 231 9.97 -5.04 -1.22
N THR A 232 10.65 -5.20 -0.07
CA THR A 232 9.98 -5.58 1.18
C THR A 232 8.97 -4.51 1.59
N THR A 233 7.75 -4.94 1.89
CA THR A 233 6.69 -4.02 2.35
C THR A 233 5.76 -4.68 3.37
N PRO A 234 5.49 -4.01 4.52
CA PRO A 234 6.23 -2.84 5.01
C PRO A 234 7.68 -3.20 5.33
N LEU A 235 8.59 -2.20 5.33
CA LEU A 235 9.98 -2.42 5.73
C LEU A 235 10.03 -2.95 7.16
N LEU A 236 10.79 -4.02 7.38
CA LEU A 236 10.96 -4.65 8.69
C LEU A 236 12.26 -4.19 9.38
N ILE A 237 12.33 -4.29 10.69
CA ILE A 237 13.62 -4.29 11.41
C ILE A 237 14.20 -5.71 11.32
N PRO A 238 15.40 -5.91 10.72
CA PRO A 238 15.96 -7.24 10.52
C PRO A 238 16.06 -8.04 11.82
N ARG A 239 15.82 -9.35 11.72
CA ARG A 239 15.83 -10.27 12.86
C ARG A 239 16.72 -11.46 12.58
N GLU A 240 17.45 -11.91 13.60
CA GLU A 240 18.31 -13.09 13.53
C GLU A 240 17.96 -14.07 14.66
N LEU A 241 17.99 -15.37 14.37
CA LEU A 241 17.89 -16.46 15.34
C LEU A 241 19.09 -17.39 15.13
N GLU A 242 19.86 -17.64 16.18
CA GLU A 242 21.01 -18.53 16.11
C GLU A 242 20.65 -19.97 16.54
N ASN A 243 21.42 -20.93 16.04
CA ASN A 243 21.38 -22.34 16.46
C ASN A 243 19.99 -23.01 16.32
N VAL A 244 19.25 -22.64 15.28
CA VAL A 244 17.97 -23.26 14.93
C VAL A 244 18.23 -24.68 14.42
N PHE A 245 17.74 -25.67 15.14
CA PHE A 245 17.94 -27.07 14.82
C PHE A 245 16.82 -27.60 13.93
N ILE A 246 17.18 -28.21 12.79
CA ILE A 246 16.22 -28.76 11.82
C ILE A 246 16.55 -30.22 11.53
N GLN A 247 15.57 -31.11 11.74
CA GLN A 247 15.69 -32.54 11.44
C GLN A 247 14.52 -33.10 10.63
N ASN A 248 13.34 -32.49 10.72
CA ASN A 248 12.11 -32.90 10.05
C ASN A 248 11.39 -31.68 9.51
N ASP A 249 10.34 -31.88 8.73
CA ASP A 249 9.49 -30.79 8.26
C ASP A 249 9.04 -29.92 9.46
N THR A 250 9.30 -28.61 9.37
CA THR A 250 9.19 -27.69 10.51
C THR A 250 8.46 -26.42 10.10
N THR A 251 7.59 -25.91 10.97
CA THR A 251 6.97 -24.58 10.81
C THR A 251 7.63 -23.57 11.74
N ILE A 252 8.16 -22.46 11.21
CA ILE A 252 8.78 -21.37 12.01
C ILE A 252 8.13 -20.03 11.65
N ASN A 253 7.39 -19.44 12.59
CA ASN A 253 6.78 -18.12 12.40
C ASN A 253 7.63 -17.00 13.00
N PHE A 254 7.71 -15.87 12.30
CA PHE A 254 8.43 -14.67 12.74
C PHE A 254 7.46 -13.52 12.99
N SER A 255 7.51 -12.95 14.20
CA SER A 255 6.93 -11.64 14.49
C SER A 255 8.05 -10.60 14.43
N VAL A 256 7.90 -9.56 13.60
CA VAL A 256 8.91 -8.51 13.41
C VAL A 256 8.30 -7.12 13.58
N GLU A 257 9.11 -6.17 14.02
CA GLU A 257 8.75 -4.74 14.01
C GLU A 257 8.84 -4.19 12.58
N TYR A 258 8.04 -3.17 12.28
CA TYR A 258 8.04 -2.51 10.97
C TYR A 258 8.35 -1.02 11.10
N ILE A 259 8.96 -0.46 10.06
CA ILE A 259 9.23 0.97 9.94
C ILE A 259 8.05 1.61 9.21
N PRO A 260 7.27 2.52 9.83
CA PRO A 260 6.23 3.24 9.12
C PRO A 260 6.87 4.20 8.10
N VAL A 261 6.47 4.09 6.84
CA VAL A 261 6.96 4.95 5.75
C VAL A 261 5.79 5.71 5.17
N ALA A 262 5.94 7.02 5.01
CA ALA A 262 5.05 7.85 4.20
C ALA A 262 5.61 7.93 2.77
N THR A 263 4.77 7.65 1.78
CA THR A 263 5.16 7.81 0.37
C THR A 263 4.49 9.08 -0.18
N ILE A 264 5.30 10.02 -0.65
CA ILE A 264 4.83 11.22 -1.35
C ILE A 264 5.04 10.98 -2.84
N ASN A 265 3.96 10.88 -3.60
CA ASN A 265 4.02 10.74 -5.05
C ASN A 265 3.79 12.10 -5.71
N PHE A 266 4.89 12.73 -6.17
CA PHE A 266 4.85 14.04 -6.83
C PHE A 266 4.16 14.02 -8.20
N ASP A 267 4.06 12.86 -8.85
CA ASP A 267 3.39 12.70 -10.15
C ASP A 267 1.87 12.49 -10.03
N SER A 268 1.37 12.26 -8.81
CA SER A 268 -0.06 12.13 -8.52
C SER A 268 -0.66 13.47 -8.12
N LEU A 269 -0.95 14.30 -9.13
CA LEU A 269 -1.59 15.60 -8.92
C LEU A 269 -3.04 15.43 -8.43
N HIS A 270 -3.44 16.24 -7.45
CA HIS A 270 -4.80 16.30 -6.93
C HIS A 270 -5.37 17.72 -7.15
N GLN A 271 -6.12 18.28 -6.19
CA GLN A 271 -6.69 19.61 -6.31
C GLN A 271 -5.63 20.72 -6.28
N TYR A 272 -5.89 21.79 -7.02
CA TYR A 272 -5.17 23.05 -6.85
C TYR A 272 -5.58 23.69 -5.52
N ILE A 273 -4.60 24.02 -4.69
CA ILE A 273 -4.84 24.74 -3.45
C ILE A 273 -5.08 26.21 -3.78
N ARG A 274 -6.31 26.69 -3.55
CA ARG A 274 -6.64 28.10 -3.74
C ARG A 274 -6.11 28.99 -2.62
N GLY A 275 -6.09 28.48 -1.38
CA GLY A 275 -5.56 29.20 -0.22
C GLY A 275 -6.22 28.78 1.09
N PHE A 276 -5.82 29.47 2.15
CA PHE A 276 -6.36 29.36 3.51
C PHE A 276 -6.65 30.76 4.04
N GLY A 277 -7.60 30.91 4.95
CA GLY A 277 -8.18 32.22 5.19
C GLY A 277 -8.82 32.47 6.54
N ALA A 278 -9.29 33.69 6.68
CA ALA A 278 -10.09 34.19 7.80
C ALA A 278 -11.45 34.68 7.30
N ALA A 279 -12.40 34.80 8.23
CA ALA A 279 -13.71 35.38 7.97
C ALA A 279 -13.91 36.64 8.81
N SER A 280 -14.59 37.64 8.25
CA SER A 280 -15.14 38.79 8.95
C SER A 280 -16.66 38.65 9.05
N PRO A 281 -17.17 37.96 10.09
CA PRO A 281 -18.61 37.79 10.28
C PRO A 281 -19.28 39.07 10.77
N TRP A 282 -20.59 39.21 10.52
CA TRP A 282 -21.38 40.39 10.89
C TRP A 282 -21.44 40.70 12.40
N TYR A 283 -21.32 39.68 13.25
CA TYR A 283 -21.44 39.81 14.69
C TYR A 283 -20.12 40.19 15.39
N LEU A 284 -19.03 40.37 14.63
CA LEU A 284 -17.74 40.85 15.15
C LEU A 284 -17.36 42.19 14.46
N PRO A 285 -16.56 43.03 15.12
CA PRO A 285 -15.94 44.18 14.47
C PRO A 285 -15.12 43.77 13.24
N ALA A 286 -15.03 44.65 12.25
CA ALA A 286 -14.08 44.48 11.16
C ALA A 286 -12.65 44.46 11.70
N MET A 287 -11.78 43.64 11.10
CA MET A 287 -10.37 43.59 11.48
C MET A 287 -9.72 44.97 11.33
N THR A 288 -8.96 45.35 12.35
CA THR A 288 -8.06 46.50 12.31
C THR A 288 -6.92 46.26 11.32
N ASP A 289 -6.27 47.34 10.91
CA ASP A 289 -5.10 47.31 10.04
C ASP A 289 -3.97 46.37 10.53
N SER A 290 -3.72 46.33 11.84
CA SER A 290 -2.70 45.47 12.45
C SER A 290 -3.11 44.00 12.46
N GLU A 291 -4.40 43.72 12.67
CA GLU A 291 -4.95 42.37 12.60
C GLU A 291 -4.91 41.82 11.17
N VAL A 292 -5.19 42.65 10.15
CA VAL A 292 -5.03 42.26 8.74
C VAL A 292 -3.56 41.97 8.43
N GLU A 293 -2.62 42.79 8.89
CA GLU A 293 -1.18 42.52 8.70
C GLU A 293 -0.77 41.20 9.34
N THR A 294 -1.24 40.93 10.55
CA THR A 294 -0.95 39.67 11.26
C THR A 294 -1.59 38.48 10.55
N ALA A 295 -2.81 38.64 10.00
CA ALA A 295 -3.52 37.56 9.33
C ALA A 295 -2.96 37.23 7.94
N PHE A 296 -2.66 38.22 7.12
CA PHE A 296 -2.32 38.04 5.71
C PHE A 296 -0.84 38.24 5.39
N GLY A 297 -0.05 38.76 6.32
CA GLY A 297 1.39 38.88 6.15
C GLY A 297 2.09 37.54 6.22
N THR A 298 3.27 37.45 5.61
CA THR A 298 4.07 36.22 5.52
C THR A 298 5.38 36.29 6.31
N GLY A 299 5.56 37.33 7.13
CA GLY A 299 6.71 37.49 8.01
C GLY A 299 6.58 36.72 9.32
N ASP A 300 7.61 36.81 10.15
CA ASP A 300 7.64 36.16 11.46
C ASP A 300 6.45 36.60 12.35
N GLY A 301 5.74 35.62 12.90
CA GLY A 301 4.56 35.86 13.74
C GLY A 301 3.27 36.18 12.99
N GLN A 302 3.28 36.16 11.65
CA GLN A 302 2.09 36.36 10.81
C GLN A 302 1.57 35.01 10.27
N LEU A 303 0.28 34.94 9.91
CA LEU A 303 -0.40 33.68 9.60
C LEU A 303 -0.30 33.26 8.11
N GLY A 304 0.03 34.19 7.21
CA GLY A 304 0.15 33.91 5.77
C GLY A 304 -1.17 33.49 5.10
N PHE A 305 -2.31 33.97 5.60
CA PHE A 305 -3.58 33.74 4.91
C PHE A 305 -3.60 34.39 3.52
N SER A 306 -4.39 33.79 2.63
CA SER A 306 -4.52 34.14 1.21
C SER A 306 -5.98 34.28 0.78
N ILE A 307 -6.93 34.07 1.68
CA ILE A 307 -8.37 34.20 1.42
C ILE A 307 -9.02 34.99 2.55
N LEU A 308 -9.79 36.02 2.20
CA LEU A 308 -10.68 36.73 3.12
C LEU A 308 -12.14 36.48 2.75
N ARG A 309 -12.92 35.97 3.71
CA ARG A 309 -14.37 35.86 3.60
C ARG A 309 -15.06 37.05 4.26
N LEU A 310 -15.94 37.74 3.53
CA LEU A 310 -16.71 38.87 4.04
C LEU A 310 -18.21 38.55 4.17
N THR A 311 -18.90 39.36 4.97
CA THR A 311 -20.36 39.36 5.01
C THR A 311 -20.91 40.42 4.07
N ILE A 312 -21.95 40.07 3.31
CA ILE A 312 -22.75 41.05 2.55
C ILE A 312 -23.89 41.52 3.46
N GLU A 313 -23.86 42.79 3.85
CA GLU A 313 -24.93 43.40 4.65
C GLU A 313 -26.18 43.62 3.79
N PRO A 314 -27.39 43.34 4.30
CA PRO A 314 -28.64 43.56 3.56
C PRO A 314 -28.91 45.04 3.30
N ASP A 315 -28.46 45.94 4.18
CA ASP A 315 -28.47 47.37 3.96
C ASP A 315 -27.18 47.82 3.26
N SER A 316 -27.31 48.30 2.02
CA SER A 316 -26.17 48.76 1.22
C SER A 316 -25.43 49.95 1.84
N ASN A 317 -26.08 50.72 2.72
CA ASN A 317 -25.42 51.80 3.45
C ASN A 317 -24.38 51.27 4.46
N LEU A 318 -24.35 49.96 4.75
CA LEU A 318 -23.41 49.34 5.68
C LEU A 318 -22.26 48.60 4.98
N TRP A 319 -22.21 48.56 3.65
CA TRP A 319 -21.15 47.85 2.92
C TRP A 319 -19.74 48.40 3.18
N TYR A 320 -19.62 49.66 3.62
CA TYR A 320 -18.33 50.26 3.98
C TYR A 320 -17.66 49.58 5.19
N LYS A 321 -18.40 48.87 6.05
CA LYS A 321 -17.88 48.27 7.29
C LYS A 321 -16.62 47.43 7.09
N TYR A 322 -16.56 46.66 6.01
CA TYR A 322 -15.47 45.73 5.73
C TYR A 322 -14.50 46.23 4.66
N LEU A 323 -14.73 47.42 4.10
CA LEU A 323 -14.00 47.88 2.92
C LEU A 323 -12.51 48.08 3.22
N THR A 324 -12.17 48.69 4.36
CA THR A 324 -10.77 48.96 4.72
C THR A 324 -9.97 47.67 4.86
N SER A 325 -10.49 46.69 5.61
CA SER A 325 -9.80 45.40 5.79
C SER A 325 -9.75 44.59 4.49
N ALA A 326 -10.79 44.67 3.66
CA ALA A 326 -10.83 44.05 2.34
C ALA A 326 -9.74 44.60 1.42
N LYS A 327 -9.66 45.93 1.25
CA LYS A 327 -8.63 46.57 0.41
C LYS A 327 -7.23 46.17 0.86
N LYS A 328 -6.96 46.25 2.17
CA LYS A 328 -5.65 45.91 2.71
C LYS A 328 -5.29 44.43 2.51
N ALA A 329 -6.22 43.51 2.75
CA ALA A 329 -5.97 42.09 2.48
C ALA A 329 -5.73 41.81 0.98
N HIS A 330 -6.49 42.47 0.09
CA HIS A 330 -6.28 42.39 -1.36
C HIS A 330 -4.91 42.92 -1.78
N ASP A 331 -4.48 44.07 -1.26
CA ASP A 331 -3.17 44.66 -1.53
C ASP A 331 -2.01 43.75 -1.06
N MET A 332 -2.27 42.93 -0.04
CA MET A 332 -1.35 41.89 0.45
C MET A 332 -1.43 40.58 -0.37
N GLY A 333 -2.23 40.53 -1.42
CA GLY A 333 -2.34 39.39 -2.34
C GLY A 333 -3.43 38.37 -2.00
N ALA A 334 -4.29 38.64 -1.01
CA ALA A 334 -5.40 37.77 -0.70
C ALA A 334 -6.53 37.89 -1.74
N ILE A 335 -7.15 36.77 -2.09
CA ILE A 335 -8.44 36.81 -2.79
C ILE A 335 -9.58 37.04 -1.80
N ILE A 336 -10.66 37.67 -2.26
CA ILE A 336 -11.80 38.01 -1.41
C ILE A 336 -13.07 37.37 -1.97
N PHE A 337 -13.84 36.72 -1.12
CA PHE A 337 -15.21 36.34 -1.45
C PHE A 337 -16.17 36.80 -0.36
N ALA A 338 -17.45 36.94 -0.70
CA ALA A 338 -18.44 37.42 0.24
C ALA A 338 -19.70 36.56 0.22
N SER A 339 -20.32 36.41 1.39
CA SER A 339 -21.54 35.64 1.58
C SER A 339 -22.62 36.49 2.26
N PRO A 340 -23.85 36.53 1.71
CA PRO A 340 -24.99 37.15 2.38
C PRO A 340 -25.54 36.20 3.45
N TRP A 341 -25.91 36.76 4.60
CA TRP A 341 -26.70 36.05 5.62
C TRP A 341 -28.19 36.32 5.45
N ASN A 342 -28.53 37.57 5.14
CA ASN A 342 -29.90 38.00 4.92
C ASN A 342 -30.03 38.72 3.59
N ALA A 343 -31.14 38.49 2.90
CA ALA A 343 -31.57 39.38 1.84
C ALA A 343 -32.13 40.69 2.44
N PRO A 344 -32.19 41.79 1.67
CA PRO A 344 -32.85 43.02 2.10
C PRO A 344 -34.29 42.74 2.58
N PRO A 345 -34.73 43.29 3.75
CA PRO A 345 -36.05 42.98 4.32
C PRO A 345 -37.24 43.26 3.39
N SER A 346 -37.09 44.15 2.42
CA SER A 346 -38.11 44.44 1.39
C SER A 346 -38.30 43.31 0.36
N MET A 347 -37.40 42.34 0.33
CA MET A 347 -37.37 41.23 -0.62
C MET A 347 -37.77 39.89 0.03
N THR A 348 -37.99 39.86 1.34
CA THR A 348 -38.23 38.63 2.09
C THR A 348 -39.68 38.44 2.48
N GLU A 349 -40.02 37.20 2.81
CA GLU A 349 -41.26 36.78 3.44
C GLU A 349 -40.97 35.67 4.47
N VAL A 350 -41.96 35.34 5.30
CA VAL A 350 -41.85 34.22 6.23
C VAL A 350 -42.74 33.07 5.73
N VAL A 351 -42.11 31.94 5.42
CA VAL A 351 -42.77 30.70 4.99
C VAL A 351 -42.45 29.63 6.00
N ASP A 352 -43.48 29.02 6.60
CA ASP A 352 -43.35 27.97 7.63
C ASP A 352 -42.41 28.33 8.79
N GLY A 353 -42.45 29.59 9.22
CA GLY A 353 -41.61 30.11 10.31
C GLY A 353 -40.16 30.43 9.93
N GLN A 354 -39.79 30.27 8.66
CA GLN A 354 -38.46 30.57 8.13
C GLN A 354 -38.50 31.81 7.23
N THR A 355 -37.57 32.75 7.43
CA THR A 355 -37.39 33.87 6.50
C THR A 355 -36.84 33.33 5.17
N ARG A 356 -37.48 33.67 4.04
CA ARG A 356 -37.12 33.29 2.67
C ARG A 356 -37.07 34.53 1.78
N VAL A 357 -36.34 34.48 0.67
CA VAL A 357 -36.50 35.47 -0.41
C VAL A 357 -37.78 35.14 -1.17
N ARG A 358 -38.63 36.14 -1.41
CA ARG A 358 -39.85 35.96 -2.20
C ARG A 358 -39.50 35.59 -3.64
N TYR A 359 -40.24 34.67 -4.24
CA TYR A 359 -39.98 34.27 -5.63
C TYR A 359 -40.03 35.44 -6.61
N ASP A 360 -40.95 36.41 -6.42
CA ASP A 360 -41.05 37.60 -7.27
C ASP A 360 -39.95 38.66 -7.02
N LYS A 361 -38.95 38.33 -6.20
CA LYS A 361 -37.83 39.21 -5.82
C LYS A 361 -36.46 38.62 -6.14
N TYR A 362 -36.39 37.48 -6.83
CA TYR A 362 -35.11 36.84 -7.16
C TYR A 362 -34.23 37.72 -8.07
N ASP A 363 -34.83 38.42 -9.03
CA ASP A 363 -34.11 39.37 -9.88
C ASP A 363 -33.55 40.55 -9.08
N GLU A 364 -34.33 41.11 -8.16
CA GLU A 364 -33.88 42.18 -7.27
C GLU A 364 -32.80 41.72 -6.29
N TYR A 365 -32.90 40.49 -5.79
CA TYR A 365 -31.86 39.91 -4.94
C TYR A 365 -30.55 39.70 -5.70
N ALA A 366 -30.60 39.15 -6.92
CA ALA A 366 -29.41 39.03 -7.76
C ALA A 366 -28.81 40.39 -8.13
N LYS A 367 -29.65 41.41 -8.38
CA LYS A 367 -29.20 42.81 -8.56
C LYS A 367 -28.53 43.37 -7.31
N HIS A 368 -29.01 43.04 -6.11
CA HIS A 368 -28.36 43.44 -4.85
C HIS A 368 -26.95 42.84 -4.74
N LEU A 369 -26.80 41.53 -5.00
CA LEU A 369 -25.49 40.85 -5.02
C LEU A 369 -24.54 41.44 -6.07
N LYS A 370 -25.03 41.69 -7.29
CA LYS A 370 -24.28 42.38 -8.35
C LYS A 370 -23.84 43.78 -7.94
N SER A 371 -24.72 44.51 -7.25
CA SER A 371 -24.43 45.87 -6.79
C SER A 371 -23.35 45.87 -5.70
N TYR A 372 -23.33 44.87 -4.82
CA TYR A 372 -22.22 44.67 -3.87
C TYR A 372 -20.89 44.41 -4.59
N ASN A 373 -20.88 43.51 -5.58
CA ASN A 373 -19.69 43.26 -6.41
C ASN A 373 -19.18 44.54 -7.07
N SER A 374 -20.09 45.32 -7.64
CA SER A 374 -19.78 46.59 -8.31
C SER A 374 -19.22 47.63 -7.34
N TYR A 375 -19.82 47.74 -6.15
CA TYR A 375 -19.35 48.63 -5.09
C TYR A 375 -17.94 48.28 -4.63
N MET A 376 -17.67 47.00 -4.34
CA MET A 376 -16.35 46.57 -3.87
C MET A 376 -15.28 46.73 -4.95
N THR A 377 -15.60 46.39 -6.20
CA THR A 377 -14.71 46.59 -7.36
C THR A 377 -14.38 48.07 -7.58
N ALA A 378 -15.38 48.95 -7.50
CA ALA A 378 -15.19 50.40 -7.63
C ALA A 378 -14.35 51.02 -6.50
N ASN A 379 -14.16 50.28 -5.39
CA ASN A 379 -13.37 50.71 -4.25
C ASN A 379 -12.08 49.87 -4.08
N ASP A 380 -11.52 49.31 -5.16
CA ASP A 380 -10.24 48.57 -5.19
C ASP A 380 -10.20 47.29 -4.33
N ALA A 381 -11.34 46.65 -4.10
CA ALA A 381 -11.41 45.35 -3.44
C ALA A 381 -12.26 44.38 -4.30
N PRO A 382 -11.81 44.00 -5.51
CA PRO A 382 -12.62 43.18 -6.41
C PRO A 382 -12.93 41.80 -5.82
N MET A 383 -14.17 41.33 -5.99
CA MET A 383 -14.60 40.03 -5.50
C MET A 383 -14.12 38.91 -6.42
N TYR A 384 -13.41 37.93 -5.85
CA TYR A 384 -13.09 36.67 -6.52
C TYR A 384 -14.34 35.82 -6.76
N ALA A 385 -15.27 35.82 -5.80
CA ALA A 385 -16.56 35.14 -5.88
C ALA A 385 -17.59 35.79 -4.93
N ILE A 386 -18.88 35.56 -5.21
CA ILE A 386 -20.00 35.86 -4.31
C ILE A 386 -20.84 34.61 -4.12
N SER A 387 -21.23 34.34 -2.87
CA SER A 387 -22.15 33.27 -2.54
C SER A 387 -23.62 33.70 -2.69
N VAL A 388 -24.49 32.75 -3.03
CA VAL A 388 -25.95 32.95 -3.05
C VAL A 388 -26.51 33.14 -1.65
N GLN A 389 -26.05 32.35 -0.68
CA GLN A 389 -26.56 32.34 0.69
C GLN A 389 -25.59 31.61 1.63
N ASN A 390 -25.31 32.19 2.79
CA ASN A 390 -24.68 31.49 3.91
C ASN A 390 -25.67 30.52 4.58
N GLU A 391 -25.31 29.24 4.70
CA GLU A 391 -26.03 28.22 5.49
C GLU A 391 -27.55 28.21 5.26
N PRO A 392 -28.01 28.05 4.00
CA PRO A 392 -29.44 28.09 3.67
C PRO A 392 -30.27 27.00 4.36
N ASP A 393 -29.63 25.90 4.77
CA ASP A 393 -30.21 24.71 5.36
C ASP A 393 -30.10 24.66 6.90
N PHE A 394 -29.68 25.76 7.53
CA PHE A 394 -29.61 25.93 8.99
C PHE A 394 -30.04 27.34 9.43
N ALA A 395 -30.98 27.95 8.71
CA ALA A 395 -31.21 29.38 8.73
C ALA A 395 -32.20 29.90 9.79
N ASN A 396 -32.24 29.36 11.00
CA ASN A 396 -33.26 29.74 12.00
C ASN A 396 -33.34 31.26 12.27
N ASP A 397 -32.19 31.94 12.23
CA ASP A 397 -32.08 33.38 12.54
C ASP A 397 -31.73 34.23 11.30
N TRP A 398 -31.74 33.65 10.10
CA TRP A 398 -31.41 34.35 8.86
C TRP A 398 -32.21 33.85 7.65
N THR A 399 -31.84 34.23 6.43
CA THR A 399 -32.60 33.86 5.23
C THR A 399 -32.26 32.43 4.79
N GLY A 400 -33.25 31.54 4.79
CA GLY A 400 -33.11 30.13 4.40
C GLY A 400 -33.44 29.90 2.94
N TRP A 401 -32.90 28.82 2.37
CA TRP A 401 -33.27 28.36 1.02
C TRP A 401 -33.50 26.84 1.02
N THR A 402 -34.58 26.38 0.40
CA THR A 402 -34.79 24.97 0.10
C THR A 402 -33.89 24.57 -1.09
N PRO A 403 -33.67 23.26 -1.31
CA PRO A 403 -32.96 22.82 -2.51
C PRO A 403 -33.59 23.30 -3.82
N ASP A 404 -34.91 23.35 -3.90
CA ASP A 404 -35.63 23.77 -5.12
C ASP A 404 -35.58 25.30 -5.32
N GLU A 405 -35.68 26.08 -4.25
CA GLU A 405 -35.46 27.54 -4.28
C GLU A 405 -34.05 27.88 -4.76
N MET A 406 -33.04 27.21 -4.18
CA MET A 406 -31.64 27.39 -4.57
C MET A 406 -31.39 26.98 -6.02
N LEU A 407 -31.93 25.84 -6.45
CA LEU A 407 -31.83 25.38 -7.84
C LEU A 407 -32.45 26.40 -8.81
N THR A 408 -33.64 26.92 -8.49
CA THR A 408 -34.35 27.90 -9.33
C THR A 408 -33.51 29.17 -9.49
N PHE A 409 -33.01 29.73 -8.38
CA PHE A 409 -32.16 30.91 -8.44
C PHE A 409 -30.85 30.70 -9.22
N MET A 410 -30.23 29.53 -9.05
CA MET A 410 -29.02 29.16 -9.80
C MET A 410 -29.26 29.07 -11.30
N LYS A 411 -30.45 28.63 -11.73
CA LYS A 411 -30.81 28.55 -13.17
C LYS A 411 -31.10 29.91 -13.76
N GLU A 412 -31.81 30.76 -13.03
CA GLU A 412 -32.46 31.93 -13.63
C GLU A 412 -31.74 33.24 -13.34
N ASN A 413 -31.11 33.40 -12.16
CA ASN A 413 -30.66 34.71 -11.70
C ASN A 413 -29.14 34.77 -11.42
N ALA A 414 -28.53 33.65 -11.00
CA ALA A 414 -27.09 33.57 -10.69
C ALA A 414 -26.14 34.15 -11.77
N PRO A 415 -26.38 33.99 -13.09
CA PRO A 415 -25.51 34.57 -14.14
C PRO A 415 -25.33 36.08 -14.06
N THR A 416 -26.29 36.77 -13.43
CA THR A 416 -26.31 38.24 -13.41
C THR A 416 -25.40 38.85 -12.34
N ILE A 417 -24.87 38.05 -11.40
CA ILE A 417 -24.06 38.50 -10.25
C ILE A 417 -22.74 39.16 -10.70
N GLY A 418 -22.21 38.80 -11.87
CA GLY A 418 -21.08 39.49 -12.51
C GLY A 418 -19.70 39.18 -11.91
N THR A 419 -19.59 38.12 -11.10
CA THR A 419 -18.33 37.47 -10.68
C THR A 419 -18.61 35.97 -10.52
N LYS A 420 -17.63 35.19 -10.06
CA LYS A 420 -17.82 33.76 -9.81
C LYS A 420 -18.92 33.53 -8.78
N VAL A 421 -19.80 32.58 -9.05
CA VAL A 421 -20.90 32.24 -8.14
C VAL A 421 -20.52 31.04 -7.28
N MET A 422 -20.70 31.20 -5.97
CA MET A 422 -20.55 30.15 -4.98
C MET A 422 -21.92 29.70 -4.46
N ALA A 423 -22.14 28.41 -4.37
CA ALA A 423 -23.35 27.83 -3.77
C ALA A 423 -23.09 26.38 -3.33
N PRO A 424 -23.92 25.79 -2.45
CA PRO A 424 -24.97 26.45 -1.66
C PRO A 424 -24.49 26.90 -0.27
N GLU A 425 -23.23 26.67 0.10
CA GLU A 425 -22.70 26.90 1.46
C GLU A 425 -23.53 26.20 2.56
N SER A 426 -23.95 24.95 2.32
CA SER A 426 -24.60 24.12 3.35
C SER A 426 -23.76 24.09 4.62
N PHE A 427 -24.41 24.23 5.79
CA PHE A 427 -23.70 24.29 7.08
C PHE A 427 -22.90 23.00 7.40
N GLN A 428 -23.31 21.88 6.80
CA GLN A 428 -22.76 20.54 7.05
C GLN A 428 -22.29 19.84 5.78
N PHE A 429 -22.12 20.60 4.70
CA PHE A 429 -21.83 20.07 3.37
C PHE A 429 -22.83 18.99 2.94
N ARG A 430 -24.11 19.21 3.30
CA ARG A 430 -25.20 18.30 2.99
C ARG A 430 -25.44 18.28 1.49
N ARG A 431 -25.40 17.07 0.93
CA ARG A 431 -25.50 16.84 -0.50
C ARG A 431 -26.89 17.13 -1.06
N ASN A 432 -27.93 17.01 -0.23
CA ASN A 432 -29.32 17.24 -0.65
C ASN A 432 -29.59 18.64 -1.23
N ILE A 433 -28.81 19.66 -0.87
CA ILE A 433 -28.95 21.02 -1.41
C ILE A 433 -27.94 21.36 -2.51
N SER A 434 -26.84 20.62 -2.66
CA SER A 434 -25.87 20.82 -3.74
C SER A 434 -26.09 19.90 -4.94
N ASP A 435 -26.51 18.66 -4.72
CA ASP A 435 -26.76 17.67 -5.77
C ASP A 435 -27.77 18.14 -6.83
N PRO A 436 -28.88 18.84 -6.49
CA PRO A 436 -29.80 19.36 -7.51
C PRO A 436 -29.12 20.34 -8.47
N ILE A 437 -28.22 21.19 -7.98
CA ILE A 437 -27.45 22.13 -8.82
C ILE A 437 -26.49 21.35 -9.73
N LEU A 438 -25.80 20.35 -9.19
CA LEU A 438 -24.83 19.56 -9.94
C LEU A 438 -25.46 18.64 -11.00
N ASN A 439 -26.71 18.22 -10.78
CA ASN A 439 -27.45 17.34 -11.67
C ASN A 439 -28.30 18.08 -12.72
N ASP A 440 -28.44 19.41 -12.63
CA ASP A 440 -29.14 20.24 -13.63
C ASP A 440 -28.12 20.98 -14.49
N SER A 441 -28.12 20.71 -15.80
CA SER A 441 -27.13 21.27 -16.73
C SER A 441 -27.23 22.80 -16.89
N VAL A 442 -28.39 23.40 -16.62
CA VAL A 442 -28.57 24.86 -16.69
C VAL A 442 -28.03 25.51 -15.42
N ALA A 443 -28.28 24.91 -14.26
CA ALA A 443 -27.76 25.41 -13.00
C ALA A 443 -26.23 25.25 -12.91
N LEU A 444 -25.71 24.11 -13.34
CA LEU A 444 -24.29 23.76 -13.25
C LEU A 444 -23.39 24.73 -14.01
N VAL A 445 -23.80 25.21 -15.19
CA VAL A 445 -23.00 26.17 -15.98
C VAL A 445 -22.88 27.54 -15.32
N HIS A 446 -23.73 27.83 -14.33
CA HIS A 446 -23.70 29.08 -13.56
C HIS A 446 -23.02 28.90 -12.20
N LEU A 447 -22.54 27.70 -11.88
CA LEU A 447 -21.83 27.41 -10.63
C LEU A 447 -20.32 27.37 -10.87
N ASP A 448 -19.59 28.30 -10.27
CA ASP A 448 -18.13 28.32 -10.33
C ASP A 448 -17.47 27.59 -9.16
N ILE A 449 -18.10 27.66 -7.96
CA ILE A 449 -17.54 27.12 -6.73
C ILE A 449 -18.62 26.40 -5.92
N VAL A 450 -18.41 25.10 -5.69
CA VAL A 450 -19.21 24.33 -4.72
C VAL A 450 -18.75 24.72 -3.30
N GLY A 451 -19.48 25.61 -2.65
CA GLY A 451 -19.22 26.08 -1.29
C GLY A 451 -19.91 25.22 -0.23
N GLY A 452 -19.30 25.07 0.94
CA GLY A 452 -19.86 24.30 2.05
C GLY A 452 -19.06 24.42 3.33
N HIS A 453 -19.76 24.33 4.46
CA HIS A 453 -19.17 24.32 5.79
C HIS A 453 -19.14 22.89 6.34
N ILE A 454 -18.31 22.65 7.34
CA ILE A 454 -18.05 21.32 7.91
C ILE A 454 -18.39 21.26 9.40
N TRP A 455 -19.40 22.02 9.83
CA TRP A 455 -19.81 22.06 11.23
C TRP A 455 -20.25 20.68 11.71
N ARG A 456 -19.40 20.00 12.49
CA ARG A 456 -19.76 18.77 13.19
C ARG A 456 -20.07 19.09 14.64
N TRP A 457 -21.22 18.63 15.14
CA TRP A 457 -21.30 18.21 16.54
C TRP A 457 -20.25 17.08 16.70
N PHE A 458 -19.46 17.08 17.77
CA PHE A 458 -18.23 16.28 18.02
C PHE A 458 -18.34 14.72 17.89
N GLY A 459 -19.26 14.14 17.14
CA GLY A 459 -19.59 12.71 17.13
C GLY A 459 -19.20 11.91 15.89
N CYS A 460 -18.50 12.44 14.90
CA CYS A 460 -18.14 11.62 13.73
C CYS A 460 -16.77 11.98 13.18
N LEU A 461 -15.71 11.40 13.74
CA LEU A 461 -14.49 11.05 13.00
C LEU A 461 -14.37 9.51 12.98
N SER A 462 -15.48 8.84 12.69
CA SER A 462 -15.49 7.43 12.33
C SER A 462 -15.90 7.31 10.86
N VAL A 463 -14.91 7.44 9.99
CA VAL A 463 -14.91 6.78 8.68
C VAL A 463 -13.81 5.72 8.83
N GLY A 464 -14.10 4.42 8.82
CA GLY A 464 -15.10 3.71 8.02
C GLY A 464 -14.36 3.09 6.85
#